data_AF-A0A259LYK6-F1
#
_entry.id   AF-A0A259LYK6-F1
#
_cell.length_a   1.000
_cell.length_b   1.000
_cell.length_c   1.000
_cell.angle_alpha   90.00
_cell.angle_beta   90.00
_cell.angle_gamma   90.00
#
_symmetry.space_group_name_H-M   'P 1'
#
loop_
_entity.id
_entity.type
_entity.pdbx_description
1 polymer ?
#
loop_
_entity_poly.entity_id
_entity_poly.type
_entity_poly.pdbx_seq_one_letter_code
_entity_poly.pdbx_strand_id
1 'polypeptide(L)'
;MKVRIAGLAWLALAACAQGGHGPQTMTEIHQTHDWQYGMGDDLAAALERDFARRARQQGRAATLAELQAAGYACSYGEGHEDYPEPAAVCTRSFARRACQMDWEVSLTSDPAQPDSVDWTDTAFRRDCVGTADDWPEPITSEIDSQRAPAAPPDAS
;
A
#
# COMPACT_ATOMS: atom_id res chain seq x y z
N MET A 1 31.33 2.49 -61.61
CA MET A 1 30.46 3.23 -60.65
C MET A 1 29.23 2.38 -60.37
N LYS A 2 29.07 1.87 -59.15
CA LYS A 2 27.95 1.02 -58.74
C LYS A 2 27.21 1.72 -57.60
N VAL A 3 25.93 2.00 -57.82
CA VAL A 3 24.97 2.46 -56.81
C VAL A 3 24.66 1.29 -55.87
N ARG A 4 24.63 1.55 -54.56
CA ARG A 4 23.98 0.66 -53.57
C ARG A 4 23.12 1.48 -52.62
N ILE A 5 21.82 1.26 -52.73
CA ILE A 5 20.78 1.55 -51.73
C ILE A 5 20.66 0.29 -50.87
N ALA A 6 20.64 0.43 -49.53
CA ALA A 6 19.82 -0.34 -48.57
C ALA A 6 20.38 -0.30 -47.14
N GLY A 7 19.48 -0.18 -46.15
CA GLY A 7 19.73 -0.48 -44.73
C GLY A 7 19.50 0.73 -43.80
N LEU A 8 18.28 1.25 -43.63
CA LEU A 8 17.29 0.80 -42.63
C LEU A 8 17.86 0.67 -41.20
N ALA A 9 17.74 1.79 -40.48
CA ALA A 9 17.37 1.94 -39.07
C ALA A 9 17.53 0.71 -38.16
N TRP A 10 18.51 0.78 -37.27
CA TRP A 10 18.44 0.16 -35.94
C TRP A 10 18.82 1.20 -34.90
N LEU A 11 17.81 1.97 -34.48
CA LEU A 11 17.75 2.62 -33.17
C LEU A 11 17.69 1.49 -32.12
N ALA A 12 18.85 0.98 -31.71
CA ALA A 12 18.93 0.11 -30.56
C ALA A 12 18.96 0.96 -29.29
N LEU A 13 17.76 1.23 -28.78
CA LEU A 13 17.39 1.28 -27.37
C LEU A 13 18.48 1.85 -26.43
N ALA A 14 18.52 3.18 -26.36
CA ALA A 14 18.92 3.85 -25.14
C ALA A 14 17.98 3.45 -23.99
N ALA A 15 18.54 3.42 -22.78
CA ALA A 15 17.89 3.37 -21.47
C ALA A 15 17.52 2.00 -20.87
N CYS A 16 18.53 1.18 -20.61
CA CYS A 16 18.61 0.54 -19.28
C CYS A 16 19.16 1.58 -18.29
N ALA A 17 18.33 2.57 -17.96
CA ALA A 17 18.55 3.43 -16.82
C ALA A 17 17.53 3.02 -15.75
N GLN A 18 17.75 1.89 -15.06
CA GLN A 18 17.16 1.67 -13.74
C GLN A 18 17.84 2.60 -12.72
N GLY A 19 17.64 3.89 -12.92
CA GLY A 19 17.75 4.96 -11.92
C GLY A 19 16.42 5.68 -11.79
N GLY A 20 15.32 4.98 -12.09
CA GLY A 20 13.98 5.48 -11.84
C GLY A 20 13.88 5.72 -10.34
N HIS A 21 13.80 6.98 -9.95
CA HIS A 21 13.52 7.35 -8.58
C HIS A 21 12.23 6.61 -8.23
N GLY A 22 12.22 5.83 -7.14
CA GLY A 22 11.04 5.04 -6.73
C GLY A 22 9.77 5.90 -6.65
N PRO A 23 8.59 5.34 -6.40
CA PRO A 23 7.34 6.12 -6.39
C PRO A 23 7.48 7.40 -5.55
N GLN A 24 7.06 8.53 -6.13
CA GLN A 24 7.31 9.89 -5.64
C GLN A 24 6.13 10.47 -4.85
N THR A 25 4.93 9.94 -5.07
CA THR A 25 3.71 10.36 -4.38
C THR A 25 3.04 9.19 -3.70
N MET A 26 2.22 9.45 -2.68
CA MET A 26 1.45 8.40 -2.02
C MET A 26 0.54 7.64 -2.99
N THR A 27 -0.09 8.35 -3.94
CA THR A 27 -0.85 7.75 -5.04
C THR A 27 -0.02 6.78 -5.88
N GLU A 28 1.21 7.14 -6.26
CA GLU A 28 2.11 6.26 -7.01
C GLU A 28 2.56 5.05 -6.20
N ILE A 29 2.85 5.25 -4.91
CA ILE A 29 3.19 4.18 -3.97
C ILE A 29 2.07 3.13 -3.97
N HIS A 30 0.83 3.56 -3.78
CA HIS A 30 -0.30 2.63 -3.77
C HIS A 30 -0.57 2.00 -5.13
N GLN A 31 -0.50 2.75 -6.23
CA GLN A 31 -0.67 2.16 -7.56
C GLN A 31 0.41 1.12 -7.89
N THR A 32 1.63 1.32 -7.39
CA THR A 32 2.74 0.37 -7.53
C THR A 32 2.48 -0.91 -6.76
N HIS A 33 1.80 -0.83 -5.61
CA HIS A 33 1.56 -1.96 -4.69
C HIS A 33 0.11 -2.49 -4.71
N ASP A 34 -0.81 -1.90 -5.49
CA ASP A 34 -2.21 -2.32 -5.70
C ASP A 34 -2.30 -3.59 -6.58
N TRP A 35 -1.54 -4.64 -6.22
CA TRP A 35 -1.45 -5.88 -6.96
C TRP A 35 -2.27 -6.99 -6.32
N GLN A 36 -3.07 -7.64 -7.16
CA GLN A 36 -3.94 -8.75 -6.76
C GLN A 36 -3.17 -10.05 -6.53
N TYR A 37 -2.02 -10.22 -7.19
CA TYR A 37 -1.28 -11.47 -7.25
C TYR A 37 0.10 -11.40 -6.56
N GLY A 38 0.36 -10.36 -5.76
CA GLY A 38 1.51 -10.35 -4.86
C GLY A 38 1.19 -11.11 -3.56
N MET A 39 2.24 -11.60 -2.90
CA MET A 39 2.16 -12.07 -1.51
C MET A 39 1.87 -10.87 -0.61
N GLY A 40 0.89 -10.99 0.29
CA GLY A 40 0.45 -9.88 1.14
C GLY A 40 1.58 -9.27 1.97
N ASP A 41 2.41 -10.12 2.58
CA ASP A 41 3.55 -9.69 3.40
C ASP A 41 4.60 -8.93 2.58
N ASP A 42 4.87 -9.37 1.34
CA ASP A 42 5.83 -8.70 0.46
C ASP A 42 5.31 -7.33 0.02
N LEU A 43 4.00 -7.23 -0.26
CA LEU A 43 3.34 -5.99 -0.62
C LEU A 43 3.33 -5.02 0.57
N ALA A 44 3.02 -5.49 1.78
CA ALA A 44 3.07 -4.68 2.99
C ALA A 44 4.49 -4.17 3.27
N ALA A 45 5.49 -5.05 3.24
CA ALA A 45 6.89 -4.64 3.45
C ALA A 45 7.38 -3.65 2.36
N ALA A 46 6.94 -3.80 1.12
CA ALA A 46 7.29 -2.88 0.05
C ALA A 46 6.61 -1.51 0.23
N LEU A 47 5.33 -1.52 0.61
CA LEU A 47 4.58 -0.32 0.93
C LEU A 47 5.24 0.44 2.10
N GLU A 48 5.54 -0.24 3.20
CA GLU A 48 6.18 0.36 4.38
C GLU A 48 7.49 1.05 4.01
N ARG A 49 8.35 0.40 3.23
CA ARG A 49 9.64 0.98 2.81
C ARG A 49 9.46 2.27 2.00
N ASP A 50 8.55 2.27 1.03
CA ASP A 50 8.29 3.44 0.18
C ASP A 50 7.60 4.56 0.96
N PHE A 51 6.63 4.19 1.80
CA PHE A 51 5.91 5.07 2.70
C PHE A 51 6.86 5.76 3.69
N ALA A 52 7.66 4.99 4.43
CA ALA A 52 8.61 5.51 5.41
C ALA A 52 9.64 6.44 4.78
N ARG A 53 10.12 6.11 3.57
CA ARG A 53 11.01 7.00 2.81
C ARG A 53 10.32 8.33 2.50
N ARG A 54 9.11 8.29 1.94
CA ARG A 54 8.37 9.51 1.56
C ARG A 54 8.03 10.35 2.78
N ALA A 55 7.57 9.71 3.85
CA ALA A 55 7.14 10.35 5.07
C ALA A 55 8.28 11.14 5.73
N ARG A 56 9.46 10.52 5.86
CA ARG A 56 10.66 11.17 6.41
C ARG A 56 11.17 12.34 5.57
N GLN A 57 10.92 12.35 4.25
CA GLN A 57 11.37 13.43 3.36
C GLN A 57 10.53 14.70 3.49
N GLN A 58 9.23 14.58 3.79
CA GLN A 58 8.29 15.70 3.75
C GLN A 58 7.73 16.12 5.11
N GLY A 59 7.90 15.30 6.14
CA GLY A 59 7.31 15.53 7.46
C GLY A 59 5.89 14.97 7.58
N ARG A 60 5.39 14.94 8.81
CA ARG A 60 4.13 14.30 9.18
C ARG A 60 2.93 14.99 8.56
N ALA A 61 2.83 16.32 8.67
CA ALA A 61 1.69 17.08 8.18
C ALA A 61 1.53 16.96 6.66
N ALA A 62 2.63 17.09 5.91
CA ALA A 62 2.61 16.89 4.46
C ALA A 62 2.23 15.45 4.08
N THR A 63 2.71 14.46 4.83
CA THR A 63 2.36 13.04 4.62
C THR A 63 0.88 12.76 4.84
N LEU A 64 0.29 13.32 5.89
CA LEU A 64 -1.14 13.18 6.15
C LEU A 64 -1.98 13.81 5.04
N ALA A 65 -1.57 14.98 4.54
CA ALA A 65 -2.24 15.62 3.41
C ALA A 65 -2.17 14.77 2.13
N GLU A 66 -1.01 14.17 1.84
CA GLU A 66 -0.87 13.28 0.68
C GLU A 66 -1.68 11.98 0.82
N LEU A 67 -1.75 11.40 2.02
CA LEU A 67 -2.58 10.22 2.28
C LEU A 67 -4.05 10.52 2.02
N GLN A 68 -4.57 11.63 2.55
CA GLN A 68 -5.94 12.05 2.30
C GLN A 68 -6.20 12.32 0.81
N ALA A 69 -5.26 12.97 0.11
CA ALA A 69 -5.34 13.18 -1.33
C ALA A 69 -5.30 11.87 -2.13
N ALA A 70 -4.62 10.84 -1.64
CA ALA A 70 -4.59 9.49 -2.20
C ALA A 70 -5.84 8.66 -1.85
N GLY A 71 -6.79 9.22 -1.10
CA GLY A 71 -8.07 8.59 -0.76
C GLY A 71 -8.05 7.79 0.54
N TYR A 72 -7.07 8.02 1.42
CA TYR A 72 -7.08 7.44 2.76
C TYR A 72 -8.03 8.20 3.69
N ALA A 73 -8.76 7.46 4.49
CA ALA A 73 -9.46 7.98 5.66
C ALA A 73 -8.54 7.84 6.88
N CYS A 74 -8.18 8.96 7.51
CA CYS A 74 -7.32 8.97 8.68
C CYS A 74 -8.14 9.15 9.96
N SER A 75 -7.91 8.26 10.93
CA SER A 75 -8.30 8.43 12.33
C SER A 75 -7.07 8.88 13.13
N TYR A 76 -7.32 9.64 14.19
CA TYR A 76 -6.29 10.18 15.05
C TYR A 76 -6.56 9.68 16.47
N GLY A 77 -5.50 9.23 17.17
CA GLY A 77 -5.58 8.93 18.59
C GLY A 77 -5.93 10.16 19.42
N GLU A 78 -6.16 9.96 20.72
CA GLU A 78 -6.34 11.07 21.64
C GLU A 78 -5.01 11.80 21.85
N GLY A 79 -5.00 13.11 21.66
CA GLY A 79 -3.83 13.95 21.96
C GLY A 79 -3.54 13.94 23.47
N HIS A 80 -2.27 13.83 23.83
CA HIS A 80 -1.79 13.90 25.21
C HIS A 80 -0.75 15.01 25.33
N GLU A 81 -0.51 15.53 26.54
CA GLU A 81 0.54 16.54 26.75
C GLU A 81 1.94 16.03 26.35
N ASP A 82 2.18 14.75 26.57
CA ASP A 82 3.40 14.06 26.13
C ASP A 82 3.41 13.69 24.64
N TYR A 83 2.26 13.79 23.96
CA TYR A 83 2.08 13.43 22.54
C TYR A 83 1.18 14.46 21.87
N PRO A 84 1.70 15.69 21.61
CA PRO A 84 0.92 16.79 21.05
C PRO A 84 0.38 16.46 19.65
N GLU A 85 1.02 15.52 18.96
CA GLU A 85 0.59 14.98 17.67
C GLU A 85 0.26 13.48 17.83
N PRO A 86 -1.00 13.13 18.16
CA PRO A 86 -1.36 11.74 18.43
C PRO A 86 -1.16 10.87 17.19
N ALA A 87 -0.91 9.57 17.40
CA ALA A 87 -0.75 8.62 16.29
C ALA A 87 -1.91 8.73 15.29
N ALA A 88 -1.58 8.71 14.01
CA ALA A 88 -2.55 8.69 12.93
C ALA A 88 -2.58 7.30 12.32
N VAL A 89 -3.78 6.74 12.16
CA VAL A 89 -4.03 5.49 11.45
C VAL A 89 -4.88 5.82 10.24
N CYS A 90 -4.31 5.63 9.06
CA CYS A 90 -4.94 5.96 7.79
C CYS A 90 -5.26 4.67 7.04
N THR A 91 -6.52 4.50 6.64
CA THR A 91 -6.98 3.34 5.90
C THR A 91 -7.48 3.69 4.50
N ARG A 92 -7.18 2.83 3.52
CA ARG A 92 -7.73 2.90 2.17
C ARG A 92 -8.26 1.53 1.78
N SER A 93 -9.55 1.48 1.57
CA SER A 93 -10.24 0.29 1.09
C SER A 93 -10.47 0.38 -0.42
N PHE A 94 -10.25 -0.73 -1.13
CA PHE A 94 -10.64 -0.87 -2.52
C PHE A 94 -11.20 -2.26 -2.77
N ALA A 95 -12.22 -2.34 -3.62
CA ALA A 95 -12.89 -3.59 -3.92
C ALA A 95 -12.88 -3.85 -5.42
N ARG A 96 -12.75 -5.14 -5.78
CA ARG A 96 -13.14 -5.66 -7.09
C ARG A 96 -14.28 -6.65 -6.90
N ARG A 97 -14.84 -7.15 -8.00
CA ARG A 97 -15.97 -8.12 -7.97
C ARG A 97 -15.71 -9.34 -7.08
N ALA A 98 -14.46 -9.77 -6.93
CA ALA A 98 -14.08 -10.97 -6.20
C ALA A 98 -13.37 -10.69 -4.85
N CYS A 99 -13.04 -9.44 -4.52
CA CYS A 99 -12.18 -9.15 -3.36
C CYS A 99 -12.41 -7.76 -2.79
N GLN A 100 -12.38 -7.67 -1.47
CA GLN A 100 -12.13 -6.44 -0.73
C GLN A 100 -10.68 -6.45 -0.24
N MET A 101 -9.99 -5.33 -0.42
CA MET A 101 -8.61 -5.14 0.03
C MET A 101 -8.53 -3.85 0.83
N ASP A 102 -7.82 -3.90 1.95
CA ASP A 102 -7.64 -2.80 2.87
C ASP A 102 -6.16 -2.58 3.11
N TRP A 103 -5.71 -1.37 2.82
CA TRP A 103 -4.42 -0.86 3.25
C TRP A 103 -4.59 -0.05 4.53
N GLU A 104 -3.75 -0.31 5.52
CA GLU A 104 -3.59 0.52 6.69
C GLU A 104 -2.16 1.03 6.73
N VAL A 105 -1.99 2.33 6.98
CA VAL A 105 -0.70 2.92 7.29
C VAL A 105 -0.82 3.71 8.59
N SER A 106 0.15 3.51 9.47
CA SER A 106 0.24 4.20 10.75
C SER A 106 1.44 5.11 10.75
N LEU A 107 1.32 6.30 11.34
CA LEU A 107 2.45 7.18 11.59
C LEU A 107 2.33 7.96 12.90
N THR A 108 3.48 8.21 13.53
CA THR A 108 3.64 9.07 14.71
C THR A 108 4.81 10.04 14.54
N SER A 109 4.90 11.04 15.39
CA SER A 109 6.03 11.96 15.51
C SER A 109 6.72 11.83 16.86
N ASP A 110 7.97 12.28 16.93
CA ASP A 110 8.72 12.45 18.18
C ASP A 110 8.14 13.67 18.94
N PRO A 111 7.72 13.52 20.20
CA PRO A 111 7.24 14.64 21.02
C PRO A 111 8.22 15.82 21.12
N ALA A 112 9.54 15.55 21.07
CA ALA A 112 10.57 16.57 21.11
C ALA A 112 10.77 17.27 19.75
N GLN A 113 10.24 16.70 18.66
CA GLN A 113 10.36 17.22 17.31
C GLN A 113 9.00 17.14 16.60
N PRO A 114 8.09 18.09 16.87
CA PRO A 114 6.82 18.18 16.17
C PRO A 114 7.01 18.18 14.65
N ASP A 115 6.08 17.54 13.94
CA ASP A 115 6.12 17.30 12.49
C ASP A 115 7.16 16.29 12.00
N SER A 116 7.99 15.72 12.88
CA SER A 116 8.87 14.60 12.52
C SER A 116 8.09 13.32 12.23
N VAL A 117 8.76 12.33 11.63
CA VAL A 117 8.23 10.98 11.47
C VAL A 117 9.12 10.03 12.26
N ASP A 118 8.63 9.59 13.41
CA ASP A 118 9.36 8.71 14.34
C ASP A 118 9.16 7.24 13.97
N TRP A 119 7.89 6.82 13.91
CA TRP A 119 7.52 5.45 13.55
C TRP A 119 6.47 5.42 12.44
N THR A 120 6.60 4.41 11.58
CA THR A 120 5.67 4.08 10.50
C THR A 120 5.45 2.58 10.46
N ASP A 121 4.23 2.16 10.16
CA ASP A 121 3.88 0.75 9.98
C ASP A 121 2.78 0.63 8.92
N THR A 122 2.68 -0.54 8.31
CA THR A 122 1.66 -0.80 7.29
C THR A 122 1.10 -2.21 7.42
N ALA A 123 -0.19 -2.34 7.24
CA ALA A 123 -0.86 -3.63 7.16
C ALA A 123 -1.63 -3.75 5.85
N PHE A 124 -1.62 -4.96 5.30
CA PHE A 124 -2.45 -5.34 4.15
C PHE A 124 -3.44 -6.41 4.58
N ARG A 125 -4.72 -6.17 4.31
CA ARG A 125 -5.77 -7.19 4.45
C ARG A 125 -6.41 -7.43 3.10
N ARG A 126 -6.65 -8.71 2.79
CA ARG A 126 -7.31 -9.14 1.56
C ARG A 126 -8.38 -10.17 1.91
N ASP A 127 -9.63 -9.81 1.70
CA ASP A 127 -10.78 -10.67 1.86
C ASP A 127 -11.41 -10.95 0.49
N CYS A 128 -11.26 -12.19 0.01
CA CYS A 128 -11.56 -12.56 -1.37
C CYS A 128 -12.42 -13.81 -1.43
N VAL A 129 -13.25 -13.88 -2.46
CA VAL A 129 -14.03 -15.07 -2.82
C VAL A 129 -13.25 -15.87 -3.85
N GLY A 130 -12.96 -17.15 -3.57
CA GLY A 130 -12.19 -18.03 -4.45
C GLY A 130 -11.57 -19.21 -3.69
N THR A 131 -10.93 -20.13 -4.40
CA THR A 131 -10.16 -21.23 -3.79
C THR A 131 -8.69 -20.88 -3.70
N ALA A 132 -7.90 -21.60 -2.88
CA ALA A 132 -6.46 -21.37 -2.78
C ALA A 132 -5.72 -21.50 -4.13
N ASP A 133 -6.26 -22.27 -5.09
CA ASP A 133 -5.69 -22.43 -6.43
C ASP A 133 -5.84 -21.19 -7.32
N ASP A 134 -6.77 -20.28 -6.97
CA ASP A 134 -7.00 -19.04 -7.71
C ASP A 134 -6.01 -17.92 -7.30
N TRP A 135 -5.17 -18.15 -6.29
CA TRP A 135 -4.34 -17.12 -5.63
C TRP A 135 -2.91 -17.60 -5.31
N PRO A 136 -1.93 -16.69 -5.20
CA PRO A 136 -0.55 -17.03 -4.83
C PRO A 136 -0.41 -17.63 -3.43
N GLU A 137 -1.35 -17.30 -2.53
CA GLU A 137 -1.45 -17.83 -1.18
C GLU A 137 -2.93 -18.11 -0.85
N PRO A 138 -3.23 -19.08 0.04
CA PRO A 138 -4.59 -19.34 0.48
C PRO A 138 -5.21 -18.06 1.08
N ILE A 139 -6.34 -17.63 0.54
CA ILE A 139 -7.12 -16.56 1.16
C ILE A 139 -7.70 -17.09 2.45
N THR A 140 -7.24 -16.58 3.58
CA THR A 140 -7.95 -16.71 4.85
C THR A 140 -9.02 -15.63 4.89
N SER A 141 -10.24 -15.93 4.40
CA SER A 141 -11.35 -15.01 4.64
C SER A 141 -11.67 -15.00 6.14
N GLU A 142 -12.09 -13.85 6.68
CA GLU A 142 -12.58 -13.77 8.07
C GLU A 142 -13.84 -14.64 8.28
N ILE A 143 -14.52 -14.99 7.19
CA ILE A 143 -15.65 -15.90 7.14
C ILE A 143 -15.17 -17.35 7.38
N ASP A 144 -14.06 -17.75 6.76
CA ASP A 144 -13.46 -19.08 6.90
C ASP A 144 -12.71 -19.25 8.23
N SER A 145 -12.22 -18.16 8.84
CA SER A 145 -11.48 -18.17 10.11
C SER A 145 -12.37 -18.19 11.38
N GLN A 146 -13.65 -18.57 11.26
CA GLN A 146 -14.61 -18.76 12.35
C GLN A 146 -15.22 -17.49 12.98
N ARG A 147 -15.69 -16.52 12.17
CA ARG A 147 -16.66 -15.49 12.63
C ARG A 147 -18.06 -15.56 12.01
N ALA A 148 -18.36 -16.57 11.18
CA ALA A 148 -19.75 -16.87 10.89
C ALA A 148 -20.39 -17.55 12.11
N PRO A 149 -21.57 -17.10 12.61
CA PRO A 149 -22.27 -17.83 13.64
C PRO A 149 -22.47 -19.28 13.17
N ALA A 150 -22.19 -20.25 14.05
CA ALA A 150 -22.50 -21.64 13.78
C ALA A 150 -23.94 -21.73 13.25
N ALA A 151 -24.14 -22.51 12.18
CA ALA A 151 -25.45 -22.68 11.55
C ALA A 151 -26.52 -22.88 12.64
N PRO A 152 -27.69 -22.23 12.53
CA PRO A 152 -28.75 -22.38 13.52
C PRO A 152 -29.04 -23.87 13.70
N PRO A 153 -29.20 -24.36 14.95
CA PRO A 153 -29.41 -25.78 15.19
C PRO A 153 -30.61 -26.25 14.38
N ASP A 154 -30.45 -27.42 13.74
CA ASP A 154 -31.50 -28.03 12.93
C ASP A 154 -32.80 -28.06 13.72
N ALA A 155 -33.84 -27.43 13.16
CA ALA A 155 -35.20 -27.52 13.69
C ALA A 155 -35.67 -28.98 13.55
N SER A 156 -35.40 -29.76 14.60
CA SER A 156 -35.92 -31.11 14.82
C SER A 156 -37.23 -31.03 15.60
#